data_AF-A0A420R6E6-F1
#
_entry.id   AF-A0A420R6E6-F1
#
_cell.length_a   1.000
_cell.length_b   1.000
_cell.length_c   1.000
_cell.angle_alpha   90.00
_cell.angle_beta   90.00
_cell.angle_gamma   90.00
#
_symmetry.space_group_name_H-M   'P 1'
#
loop_
_entity.id
_entity.type
_entity.pdbx_description
1 polymer ?
#
loop_
_entity_poly.entity_id
_entity_poly.type
_entity_poly.pdbx_seq_one_letter_code
_entity_poly.pdbx_strand_id
1 'polypeptide(L)'
;MLKRLDTDADVDIEFVWMIRKPTYFTWYADHVETLRRDHRVSTKIYVTRASETEIVPWRQLSSRSHASSSSTFIEPDPEKDGLPHVDTARLSLDIEKNEALSPAINASMGDAFHVGRPDVASLVEELIENLPSDKRVLVMGCGPRTLMSAVQDAAADCIVENRAGVELHLEQFGW
;
A
#
# COMPACT_ATOMS: atom_id res chain seq x y z
N MET A 1 -2.95 -11.40 14.59
CA MET A 1 -2.26 -10.48 15.52
C MET A 1 -3.20 -9.39 16.03
N LEU A 2 -3.83 -8.61 15.14
CA LEU A 2 -4.80 -7.56 15.52
C LEU A 2 -5.98 -8.02 16.40
N LYS A 3 -6.47 -9.26 16.22
CA LYS A 3 -7.57 -9.83 17.02
C LYS A 3 -7.26 -9.97 18.53
N ARG A 4 -5.99 -9.85 18.93
CA ARG A 4 -5.56 -9.93 20.32
C ARG A 4 -5.35 -8.56 20.96
N LEU A 5 -5.35 -7.49 20.16
CA LEU A 5 -5.39 -6.13 20.68
C LEU A 5 -6.85 -5.83 21.00
N ASP A 6 -7.10 -5.39 22.23
CA ASP A 6 -8.41 -4.91 22.62
C ASP A 6 -8.87 -3.86 21.60
N THR A 7 -10.10 -4.00 21.12
CA THR A 7 -10.70 -3.08 20.14
C THR A 7 -10.83 -1.66 20.69
N ASP A 8 -10.78 -1.47 22.01
CA ASP A 8 -10.83 -0.18 22.68
C ASP A 8 -9.43 0.34 23.12
N ALA A 9 -8.36 -0.38 22.78
CA ALA A 9 -7.01 0.08 23.07
C ALA A 9 -6.64 1.25 22.14
N ASP A 10 -6.18 2.36 22.73
CA ASP A 10 -5.60 3.53 22.05
C ASP A 10 -4.23 3.16 21.44
N VAL A 11 -4.27 2.41 20.34
CA VAL A 11 -3.12 1.93 19.58
C VAL A 11 -3.28 2.37 18.14
N ASP A 12 -2.28 3.09 17.65
CA ASP A 12 -2.11 3.43 16.24
C ASP A 12 -0.99 2.58 15.64
N ILE A 13 -1.23 1.99 14.47
CA ILE A 13 -0.31 1.10 13.77
C ILE A 13 -0.06 1.65 12.38
N GLU A 14 1.16 2.10 12.15
CA GLU A 14 1.64 2.37 10.79
C GLU A 14 2.27 1.10 10.19
N PHE A 15 1.59 0.50 9.22
CA PHE A 15 2.09 -0.65 8.47
C PHE A 15 2.74 -0.21 7.16
N VAL A 16 4.06 -0.34 7.07
CA VAL A 16 4.85 0.00 5.87
C VAL A 16 5.35 -1.25 5.17
N TRP A 17 4.97 -1.43 3.91
CA TRP A 17 5.43 -2.56 3.10
C TRP A 17 6.18 -2.11 1.85
N MET A 18 7.46 -2.50 1.74
CA MET A 18 8.29 -2.17 0.57
C MET A 18 8.44 -3.40 -0.32
N ILE A 19 7.93 -3.31 -1.55
CA ILE A 19 8.01 -4.37 -2.56
C ILE A 19 8.77 -3.90 -3.80
N ARG A 20 9.29 -4.83 -4.59
CA ARG A 20 10.03 -4.48 -5.81
C ARG A 20 9.09 -4.19 -6.98
N LYS A 21 8.12 -5.06 -7.21
CA LYS A 21 7.20 -5.01 -8.35
C LYS A 21 5.75 -5.00 -7.86
N PRO A 22 4.81 -4.38 -8.59
CA PRO A 22 3.39 -4.42 -8.25
C PRO A 22 2.84 -5.85 -8.18
N THR A 23 3.34 -6.75 -9.03
CA THR A 23 2.94 -8.16 -9.03
C THR A 23 3.24 -8.89 -7.72
N TYR A 24 4.13 -8.38 -6.87
CA TYR A 24 4.41 -8.97 -5.56
C TYR A 24 3.33 -8.65 -4.52
N PHE A 25 2.39 -7.77 -4.84
CA PHE A 25 1.26 -7.44 -3.98
C PHE A 25 0.14 -8.50 -4.06
N THR A 26 -0.07 -9.11 -5.23
CA THR A 26 -1.30 -9.86 -5.54
C THR A 26 -1.56 -11.03 -4.60
N TRP A 27 -0.52 -11.78 -4.22
CA TRP A 27 -0.66 -12.95 -3.34
C TRP A 27 -1.07 -12.60 -1.89
N TYR A 28 -0.88 -11.35 -1.47
CA TYR A 28 -1.16 -10.90 -0.09
C TYR A 28 -2.25 -9.81 -0.02
N ALA A 29 -2.87 -9.48 -1.16
CA ALA A 29 -3.80 -8.36 -1.29
C ALA A 29 -4.98 -8.45 -0.31
N ASP A 30 -5.62 -9.62 -0.17
CA ASP A 30 -6.75 -9.83 0.74
C ASP A 30 -6.38 -9.58 2.22
N HIS A 31 -5.14 -9.90 2.59
CA HIS A 31 -4.66 -9.71 3.96
C HIS A 31 -4.38 -8.22 4.22
N VAL A 32 -3.80 -7.52 3.26
CA VAL A 32 -3.63 -6.06 3.34
C VAL A 32 -4.98 -5.35 3.40
N GLU A 33 -5.93 -5.76 2.58
CA GLU A 33 -7.28 -5.18 2.59
C GLU A 33 -7.99 -5.42 3.94
N THR A 34 -7.70 -6.53 4.60
CA THR A 34 -8.16 -6.77 5.97
C THR A 34 -7.53 -5.79 6.97
N LEU A 35 -6.22 -5.49 6.85
CA LEU A 35 -5.55 -4.49 7.68
C LEU A 35 -6.16 -3.10 7.47
N ARG A 36 -6.39 -2.71 6.20
CA ARG A 36 -6.93 -1.38 5.82
C ARG A 36 -8.35 -1.11 6.34
N ARG A 37 -9.11 -2.15 6.69
CA ARG A 37 -10.44 -2.00 7.29
C ARG A 37 -10.41 -1.77 8.80
N ASP A 38 -9.29 -2.03 9.45
CA ASP A 38 -9.09 -1.73 10.88
C ASP A 38 -8.67 -0.25 11.01
N HIS A 39 -9.49 0.55 11.70
CA HIS A 39 -9.27 1.99 11.86
C HIS A 39 -7.99 2.32 12.64
N ARG A 40 -7.42 1.36 13.36
CA ARG A 40 -6.14 1.49 14.07
C ARG A 40 -4.93 1.35 13.15
N VAL A 41 -5.14 0.94 11.89
CA VAL A 41 -4.05 0.61 10.98
C VAL A 41 -4.03 1.55 9.78
N SER A 42 -3.00 2.38 9.71
CA SER A 42 -2.61 3.10 8.50
C SER A 42 -1.65 2.23 7.69
N THR A 43 -1.84 2.15 6.37
CA THR A 43 -1.08 1.26 5.48
C THR A 43 -0.42 2.07 4.38
N LYS A 44 0.91 1.93 4.23
CA LYS A 44 1.70 2.50 3.12
C LYS A 44 2.48 1.42 2.39
N ILE A 45 2.36 1.37 1.07
CA ILE A 45 2.96 0.35 0.20
C ILE A 45 3.87 1.04 -0.80
N TYR A 46 5.15 0.72 -0.78
CA TYR A 46 6.16 1.31 -1.65
C TYR A 46 6.61 0.33 -2.72
N VAL A 47 6.44 0.69 -4.00
CA VAL A 47 6.96 -0.07 -5.15
C VAL A 47 8.30 0.50 -5.57
N THR A 48 9.37 -0.16 -5.15
CA THR A 48 10.75 0.33 -5.25
C THR A 48 11.42 0.15 -6.62
N ARG A 49 10.82 -0.62 -7.53
CA ARG A 49 11.25 -0.81 -8.92
C ARG A 49 10.04 -0.87 -9.85
N ALA A 50 9.30 0.24 -9.94
CA ALA A 50 8.21 0.34 -10.90
C ALA A 50 8.79 0.60 -12.30
N SER A 51 8.39 -0.22 -13.29
CA SER A 51 8.75 0.00 -14.70
C SER A 51 7.88 1.12 -15.27
N GLU A 52 8.41 1.98 -16.15
CA GLU A 52 7.65 3.08 -16.76
C GLU A 52 6.39 2.58 -17.52
N THR A 53 6.43 1.34 -18.02
CA THR A 53 5.30 0.65 -18.68
C THR A 53 4.26 0.08 -17.71
N GLU A 54 4.61 -0.20 -16.46
CA GLU A 54 3.69 -0.74 -15.43
C GLU A 54 2.92 0.37 -14.69
N ILE A 55 3.31 1.63 -14.88
CA ILE A 55 2.82 2.80 -14.12
C ILE A 55 1.72 3.58 -14.86
N VAL A 56 1.36 3.23 -16.11
CA VAL A 56 0.31 3.94 -16.85
C VAL A 56 -0.92 3.04 -17.03
N PRO A 57 -2.13 3.43 -16.55
CA PRO A 57 -2.56 4.73 -16.06
C PRO A 57 -2.84 4.76 -14.55
N TRP A 58 -1.84 5.13 -13.75
CA TRP A 58 -2.00 5.46 -12.31
C TRP A 58 -1.82 6.94 -12.01
N ARG A 59 -1.51 7.77 -13.01
CA ARG A 59 -1.55 9.22 -12.82
C ARG A 59 -3.01 9.68 -12.78
N GLN A 60 -3.40 10.18 -11.61
CA GLN A 60 -4.51 11.10 -11.42
C GLN A 60 -4.65 12.05 -12.62
N LEU A 61 -5.88 12.15 -13.14
CA LEU A 61 -6.35 13.30 -13.88
C LEU A 61 -6.13 14.55 -13.01
N SER A 62 -4.98 15.20 -13.20
CA SER A 62 -4.77 16.58 -12.76
C SER A 62 -4.95 17.44 -13.99
N SER A 63 -6.09 18.12 -14.01
CA SER A 63 -6.59 19.03 -15.03
C SER A 63 -5.55 19.93 -15.66
N ARG A 64 -5.45 19.89 -17.00
CA ARG A 64 -5.63 21.02 -17.95
C ARG A 64 -4.92 20.70 -19.26
N SER A 65 -5.69 20.59 -20.33
CA SER A 65 -5.20 20.89 -21.68
C SER A 65 -6.35 21.47 -22.48
N HIS A 66 -6.19 22.75 -22.81
CA HIS A 66 -7.01 23.48 -23.75
C HIS A 66 -6.78 22.97 -25.19
N ALA A 67 -7.83 23.12 -25.99
CA ALA A 67 -7.84 23.32 -27.45
C ALA A 67 -7.61 22.11 -28.40
N SER A 68 -8.74 21.74 -29.05
CA SER A 68 -8.95 21.53 -30.49
C SER A 68 -8.08 20.56 -31.31
N SER A 69 -8.69 19.47 -31.82
CA SER A 69 -9.31 19.45 -33.17
C SER A 69 -9.67 18.03 -33.68
N SER A 70 -10.91 17.91 -34.17
CA SER A 70 -11.40 17.24 -35.41
C SER A 70 -11.06 15.78 -35.76
N SER A 71 -12.11 14.95 -35.95
CA SER A 71 -12.46 14.16 -37.15
C SER A 71 -13.20 12.85 -36.77
N THR A 72 -14.53 12.77 -36.90
CA THR A 72 -15.36 12.20 -37.99
C THR A 72 -15.83 10.75 -37.74
N PHE A 73 -17.14 10.63 -37.43
CA PHE A 73 -18.15 9.62 -37.85
C PHE A 73 -17.77 8.14 -38.00
N ILE A 74 -18.53 7.22 -37.38
CA ILE A 74 -19.49 6.25 -38.00
C ILE A 74 -20.38 5.63 -36.89
N GLU A 75 -21.67 5.53 -37.18
CA GLU A 75 -22.79 4.92 -36.44
C GLU A 75 -23.10 3.53 -37.07
N PRO A 76 -23.58 2.49 -36.33
CA PRO A 76 -25.02 2.18 -36.40
C PRO A 76 -25.67 1.47 -35.16
N ASP A 77 -26.84 1.99 -34.77
CA ASP A 77 -28.20 1.46 -34.45
C ASP A 77 -28.43 0.09 -33.72
N PRO A 78 -29.50 -0.03 -32.88
CA PRO A 78 -29.67 -1.01 -31.79
C PRO A 78 -30.68 -2.14 -32.11
N GLU A 79 -31.00 -2.95 -31.07
CA GLU A 79 -32.09 -3.96 -30.86
C GLU A 79 -31.48 -5.25 -30.23
N LYS A 80 -31.94 -5.95 -29.17
CA LYS A 80 -33.21 -6.06 -28.43
C LYS A 80 -33.08 -7.04 -27.23
N ASP A 81 -33.77 -6.75 -26.11
CA ASP A 81 -34.32 -7.56 -24.97
C ASP A 81 -33.57 -8.70 -24.22
N GLY A 82 -33.67 -8.67 -22.87
CA GLY A 82 -33.89 -9.86 -22.02
C GLY A 82 -33.09 -9.99 -20.70
N LEU A 83 -33.73 -9.77 -19.53
CA LEU A 83 -33.26 -10.07 -18.14
C LEU A 83 -33.50 -11.57 -17.76
N PRO A 84 -33.25 -12.03 -16.51
CA PRO A 84 -32.00 -12.13 -15.73
C PRO A 84 -31.74 -13.59 -15.25
N HIS A 85 -30.48 -14.02 -15.01
CA HIS A 85 -30.22 -15.26 -14.26
C HIS A 85 -29.06 -15.11 -13.27
N VAL A 86 -29.40 -15.33 -12.01
CA VAL A 86 -28.49 -15.47 -10.88
C VAL A 86 -27.79 -16.81 -11.00
N ASP A 87 -26.47 -16.82 -11.14
CA ASP A 87 -25.68 -18.02 -10.84
C ASP A 87 -24.35 -17.67 -10.18
N THR A 88 -24.12 -18.41 -9.10
CA THR A 88 -23.01 -18.27 -8.17
C THR A 88 -21.73 -18.77 -8.84
N ALA A 89 -20.93 -17.87 -9.41
CA ALA A 89 -19.68 -18.23 -10.07
C ALA A 89 -18.59 -18.56 -9.03
N ARG A 90 -18.32 -19.86 -8.89
CA ARG A 90 -17.07 -20.41 -8.35
C ARG A 90 -15.92 -19.88 -9.22
N LEU A 91 -15.12 -18.94 -8.70
CA LEU A 91 -13.95 -18.41 -9.39
C LEU A 91 -12.79 -19.40 -9.29
N SER A 92 -12.77 -20.39 -10.18
CA SER A 92 -11.51 -20.99 -10.62
C SER A 92 -10.93 -20.09 -11.70
N LEU A 93 -9.85 -19.36 -11.39
CA LEU A 93 -9.18 -18.51 -12.38
C LEU A 93 -7.87 -19.14 -12.80
N ASP A 94 -7.93 -19.81 -13.95
CA ASP A 94 -6.82 -20.33 -14.72
C ASP A 94 -6.63 -19.36 -15.90
N ILE A 95 -5.62 -18.48 -15.85
CA ILE A 95 -5.35 -17.51 -16.93
C ILE A 95 -3.85 -17.33 -17.11
N GLU A 96 -3.30 -18.10 -18.04
CA GLU A 96 -2.13 -17.68 -18.82
C GLU A 96 -2.51 -16.49 -19.73
N LYS A 97 -1.54 -15.58 -19.90
CA LYS A 97 -1.39 -14.68 -21.07
C LYS A 97 -2.28 -13.44 -21.15
N ASN A 98 -1.97 -12.43 -20.33
CA ASN A 98 -1.60 -11.05 -20.74
C ASN A 98 -1.42 -10.18 -19.48
N GLU A 99 -0.22 -9.65 -19.26
CA GLU A 99 0.16 -8.89 -18.06
C GLU A 99 -0.41 -7.45 -18.07
N ALA A 100 -1.73 -7.31 -18.07
CA ALA A 100 -2.39 -6.12 -17.56
C ALA A 100 -2.94 -6.48 -16.18
N LEU A 101 -2.37 -5.87 -15.14
CA LEU A 101 -2.83 -5.99 -13.76
C LEU A 101 -4.35 -5.78 -13.73
N SER A 102 -5.09 -6.74 -13.16
CA SER A 102 -6.55 -6.76 -13.21
C SER A 102 -7.15 -5.51 -12.54
N PRO A 103 -8.34 -5.05 -12.97
CA PRO A 103 -9.00 -3.86 -12.41
C PRO A 103 -9.26 -3.92 -10.88
N ALA A 104 -9.18 -5.11 -10.27
CA ALA A 104 -9.23 -5.29 -8.83
C ALA A 104 -8.01 -4.70 -8.10
N ILE A 105 -6.82 -4.78 -8.72
CA ILE A 105 -5.59 -4.14 -8.21
C ILE A 105 -5.78 -2.62 -8.29
N ASN A 106 -6.45 -2.13 -9.34
CA ASN A 106 -6.74 -0.71 -9.58
C ASN A 106 -7.74 -0.08 -8.62
N ALA A 107 -8.73 -0.83 -8.18
CA ALA A 107 -9.66 -0.35 -7.16
C ALA A 107 -9.08 -0.41 -5.74
N SER A 108 -8.13 -1.33 -5.46
CA SER A 108 -7.44 -1.46 -4.17
C SER A 108 -6.24 -0.50 -4.02
N MET A 109 -5.67 -0.01 -5.14
CA MET A 109 -4.52 0.91 -5.23
C MET A 109 -4.84 2.38 -4.92
N GLY A 110 -5.63 2.65 -3.89
CA GLY A 110 -5.88 4.02 -3.42
C GLY A 110 -4.63 4.74 -2.89
N ASP A 111 -4.83 5.76 -2.06
CA ASP A 111 -3.80 6.64 -1.45
C ASP A 111 -2.61 5.93 -0.75
N ALA A 112 -2.74 4.63 -0.47
CA ALA A 112 -1.71 3.84 0.20
C ALA A 112 -0.53 3.42 -0.70
N PHE A 113 -0.61 3.54 -2.02
CA PHE A 113 0.46 3.09 -2.92
C PHE A 113 1.37 4.25 -3.36
N HIS A 114 2.66 4.06 -3.12
CA HIS A 114 3.70 5.03 -3.44
C HIS A 114 4.76 4.38 -4.36
N VAL A 115 5.22 5.15 -5.35
CA VAL A 115 6.28 4.73 -6.26
C VAL A 115 7.62 5.22 -5.74
N GLY A 116 8.62 4.34 -5.73
CA GLY A 116 9.98 4.65 -5.31
C GLY A 116 10.35 4.03 -3.97
N ARG A 117 11.55 4.36 -3.49
CA ARG A 117 12.02 3.99 -2.16
C ARG A 117 11.69 5.12 -1.19
N PRO A 118 11.05 4.83 -0.04
CA PRO A 118 10.87 5.84 0.98
C PRO A 118 12.21 6.22 1.60
N ASP A 119 12.29 7.45 2.11
CA ASP A 119 13.26 7.79 3.13
C ASP A 119 12.79 7.19 4.46
N VAL A 120 13.49 6.17 4.93
CA VAL A 120 13.12 5.45 6.15
C VAL A 120 13.34 6.31 7.39
N ALA A 121 14.37 7.16 7.37
CA ALA A 121 14.68 8.03 8.51
C ALA A 121 13.55 9.03 8.70
N SER A 122 13.19 9.76 7.64
CA SER A 122 12.09 10.72 7.70
C SER A 122 10.76 10.08 8.07
N LEU A 123 10.47 8.87 7.57
CA LEU A 123 9.22 8.18 7.89
C LEU A 123 9.13 7.81 9.37
N VAL A 124 10.21 7.27 9.95
CA VAL A 124 10.24 6.90 11.38
C VAL A 124 10.22 8.15 12.26
N GLU A 125 11.01 9.16 11.90
CA GLU A 125 11.08 10.44 12.60
C GLU A 125 9.70 11.09 12.65
N GLU A 126 9.04 11.35 11.50
CA GLU A 126 7.74 12.02 11.42
C GLU A 126 6.67 11.37 12.31
N LEU A 127 6.65 10.04 12.39
CA LEU A 127 5.69 9.28 13.19
C LEU A 127 5.96 9.40 14.69
N ILE A 128 7.24 9.49 15.09
CA ILE A 128 7.62 9.57 16.50
C ILE A 128 7.62 11.02 17.00
N GLU A 129 7.98 11.98 16.16
CA GLU A 129 8.18 13.37 16.55
C GLU A 129 6.93 14.01 17.14
N ASN A 130 5.77 13.62 16.60
CA ASN A 130 4.47 14.18 16.94
C ASN A 130 3.85 13.53 18.19
N LEU A 131 4.53 12.56 18.81
CA LEU A 131 3.99 11.83 19.94
C LEU A 131 4.28 12.51 21.29
N PRO A 132 3.30 12.53 22.20
CA PRO A 132 3.50 12.98 23.58
C PRO A 132 4.56 12.17 24.33
N SER A 133 5.23 12.79 25.30
CA SER A 133 6.32 12.18 26.06
C SER A 133 5.89 11.05 27.01
N ASP A 134 4.60 10.95 27.32
CA ASP A 134 4.01 9.86 28.11
C ASP A 134 3.66 8.62 27.25
N LYS A 135 3.79 8.70 25.93
CA LYS A 135 3.56 7.57 25.01
C LYS A 135 4.81 6.75 24.80
N ARG A 136 4.60 5.52 24.32
CA ARG A 136 5.66 4.60 23.89
C ARG A 136 5.39 4.10 22.49
N VAL A 137 6.44 3.94 21.70
CA VAL A 137 6.41 3.43 20.33
C VAL A 137 7.27 2.18 20.25
N LEU A 138 6.73 1.18 19.57
CA LEU A 138 7.48 0.00 19.17
C LEU A 138 7.73 0.06 17.66
N VAL A 139 8.98 0.20 17.27
CA VAL A 139 9.42 0.09 15.87
C VAL A 139 9.76 -1.36 15.59
N MET A 140 9.05 -1.98 14.64
CA MET A 140 9.30 -3.36 14.22
C MET A 140 9.75 -3.42 12.77
N GLY A 141 10.78 -4.21 12.48
CA GLY A 141 11.30 -4.36 11.12
C GLY A 141 11.62 -5.81 10.79
N CYS A 142 11.29 -6.22 9.56
CA CYS A 142 11.77 -7.46 8.96
C CYS A 142 12.09 -7.17 7.49
N GLY A 143 13.30 -7.50 7.03
CA GLY A 143 13.67 -7.27 5.65
C GLY A 143 15.17 -7.42 5.35
N PRO A 144 15.62 -6.95 4.17
CA PRO A 144 17.02 -6.98 3.80
C PRO A 144 17.90 -6.23 4.80
N ARG A 145 19.14 -6.69 4.99
CA ARG A 145 20.10 -6.12 5.96
C ARG A 145 20.19 -4.60 5.90
N THR A 146 20.30 -4.03 4.70
CA THR A 146 20.42 -2.57 4.52
C THR A 146 19.18 -1.81 4.98
N LEU A 147 17.98 -2.40 4.80
CA LEU A 147 16.75 -1.80 5.32
C LEU A 147 16.68 -1.91 6.84
N MET A 148 17.07 -3.05 7.40
CA MET A 148 17.09 -3.24 8.86
C MET A 148 18.10 -2.31 9.53
N SER A 149 19.28 -2.07 8.94
CA SER A 149 20.21 -1.05 9.42
C SER A 149 19.60 0.35 9.38
N ALA A 150 18.94 0.74 8.27
CA ALA A 150 18.29 2.05 8.18
C ALA A 150 17.18 2.24 9.23
N VAL A 151 16.38 1.20 9.50
CA VAL A 151 15.35 1.23 10.56
C VAL A 151 15.98 1.32 11.95
N GLN A 152 17.08 0.59 12.17
CA GLN A 152 17.82 0.64 13.44
C GLN A 152 18.37 2.04 13.72
N ASP A 153 19.05 2.63 12.74
CA ASP A 153 19.67 3.95 12.85
C ASP A 153 18.60 5.01 13.08
N ALA A 154 17.52 5.01 12.28
CA ALA A 154 16.42 5.95 12.42
C ALA A 154 15.71 5.85 13.80
N ALA A 155 15.47 4.63 14.30
CA ALA A 155 14.87 4.45 15.62
C ALA A 155 15.81 4.90 16.74
N ALA A 156 17.11 4.68 16.61
CA ALA A 156 18.11 5.11 17.58
C ALA A 156 18.20 6.66 17.65
N ASP A 157 18.15 7.33 16.51
CA ASP A 157 18.18 8.80 16.41
C ASP A 157 16.95 9.45 17.08
N CYS A 158 15.84 8.71 17.21
CA CYS A 158 14.63 9.17 17.89
C CYS A 158 14.70 9.03 19.43
N ILE A 159 15.72 8.39 20.00
CA ILE A 159 15.88 8.21 21.44
C ILE A 159 16.44 9.51 22.05
N VAL A 160 15.53 10.39 22.49
CA VAL A 160 15.86 11.71 23.03
C VAL A 160 15.16 11.92 24.38
N GLU A 161 15.80 12.64 25.31
CA GLU A 161 15.20 12.99 26.60
C GLU A 161 13.89 13.78 26.43
N ASN A 162 12.91 13.52 27.31
CA ASN A 162 11.59 14.16 27.32
C ASN A 162 10.75 13.98 26.04
N ARG A 163 11.06 12.98 25.19
CA ARG A 163 10.20 12.54 24.07
C ARG A 163 9.52 11.20 24.40
N ALA A 164 8.68 10.72 23.48
CA ALA A 164 8.07 9.39 23.59
C ALA A 164 9.14 8.30 23.75
N GLY A 165 8.85 7.28 24.56
CA GLY A 165 9.76 6.14 24.71
C GLY A 165 9.81 5.31 23.42
N VAL A 166 11.00 4.95 22.93
CA VAL A 166 11.17 4.17 21.70
C VAL A 166 11.76 2.81 22.02
N GLU A 167 11.10 1.75 21.56
CA GLU A 167 11.57 0.36 21.61
C GLU A 167 11.74 -0.17 20.18
N LEU A 168 12.78 -0.98 19.95
CA LEU A 168 13.12 -1.51 18.62
C LEU A 168 13.12 -3.04 18.63
N HIS A 169 12.45 -3.64 17.66
CA HIS A 169 12.49 -5.07 17.41
C HIS A 169 12.77 -5.36 15.92
N LEU A 170 13.93 -5.94 15.63
CA LEU A 170 14.31 -6.32 14.26
C LEU A 170 14.40 -7.83 14.13
N GLU A 171 13.55 -8.39 13.28
CA GLU A 171 13.59 -9.80 12.93
C GLU A 171 14.62 -10.03 11.81
N GLN A 172 15.51 -11.00 12.02
CA GLN A 172 16.47 -11.46 11.02
C GLN A 172 16.14 -12.89 10.62
N PHE A 173 15.53 -13.06 9.45
CA PHE A 173 15.38 -14.37 8.82
C PHE A 173 16.55 -14.62 7.87
N GLY A 174 17.29 -15.70 8.13
CA GLY A 174 18.56 -16.00 7.48
C GLY A 174 18.44 -16.51 6.05
N TRP A 175 19.33 -15.99 5.21
CA TRP A 175 19.84 -16.56 3.96
C TRP A 175 21.06 -15.74 3.49
#